data_AF-A0A2G9YBN7-F1
#
_entry.id   AF-A0A2G9YBN7-F1
#
_cell.length_a   1.000
_cell.length_b   1.000
_cell.length_c   1.000
_cell.angle_alpha   90.00
_cell.angle_beta   90.00
_cell.angle_gamma   90.00
#
_symmetry.space_group_name_H-M   'P 1'
#
loop_
_entity.id
_entity.type
_entity.pdbx_description
1 polymer ?
#
loop_
_entity_poly.entity_id
_entity_poly.type
_entity_poly.pdbx_seq_one_letter_code
_entity_poly.pdbx_strand_id
1 'polypeptide(L)'
;LFSKYLAESKKENRIAVINRDDPSSRYFYRSVPRGVKLLTFGFRFPAMVRGFRLISKEKGVSFQTRTPVGNVDITVNLPGQHNAYNALAALA
;
A
#
# COMPACT_ATOMS: atom_id res chain seq x y z
N LEU A 1 16.21 -10.37 2.81
CA LEU A 1 16.41 -9.08 2.12
C LEU A 1 15.59 -7.95 2.73
N PHE A 2 14.25 -8.04 2.75
CA PHE A 2 13.35 -7.00 3.31
C PHE A 2 13.67 -6.60 4.77
N SER A 3 13.68 -7.55 5.71
CA SER A 3 13.99 -7.26 7.13
C SER A 3 15.36 -6.64 7.31
N LYS A 4 16.35 -7.07 6.52
CA LYS A 4 17.72 -6.57 6.56
C LYS A 4 17.74 -5.08 6.26
N TYR A 5 17.24 -4.67 5.10
CA TYR A 5 17.24 -3.25 4.72
C TYR A 5 16.36 -2.38 5.62
N LEU A 6 15.22 -2.92 6.08
CA LEU A 6 14.38 -2.21 7.02
C LEU A 6 15.11 -1.99 8.35
N ALA A 7 15.82 -3.00 8.87
CA ALA A 7 16.59 -2.92 10.12
C ALA A 7 17.84 -2.04 10.00
N GLU A 8 18.52 -2.05 8.84
CA GLU A 8 19.76 -1.28 8.59
C GLU A 8 19.48 0.19 8.25
N SER A 9 18.24 0.56 7.94
CA SER A 9 17.89 1.95 7.66
C SER A 9 18.11 2.85 8.88
N LYS A 10 18.85 3.94 8.70
CA LYS A 10 19.18 4.93 9.74
C LYS A 10 18.05 5.94 10.03
N LYS A 11 16.90 5.82 9.38
CA LYS A 11 15.76 6.73 9.63
C LYS A 11 15.16 6.44 11.00
N GLU A 12 14.94 7.47 11.80
CA GLU A 12 14.39 7.32 13.16
C GLU A 12 12.92 6.87 13.17
N ASN A 13 12.15 7.18 12.11
CA ASN A 13 10.73 6.85 11.99
C ASN A 13 10.43 5.95 10.79
N ARG A 14 11.00 4.76 10.77
CA ARG A 14 10.76 3.79 9.69
C ARG A 14 9.33 3.27 9.75
N ILE A 15 8.71 3.18 8.58
CA ILE A 15 7.40 2.60 8.38
C ILE A 15 7.55 1.49 7.34
N ALA A 16 7.08 0.30 7.67
CA ALA A 16 6.89 -0.78 6.71
C ALA A 16 5.54 -0.56 6.02
N VAL A 17 5.54 -0.42 4.69
CA VAL A 17 4.32 -0.32 3.89
C VAL A 17 4.14 -1.64 3.14
N ILE A 18 3.05 -2.36 3.42
CA ILE A 18 2.84 -3.73 2.92
C ILE A 18 1.54 -3.84 2.13
N ASN A 19 1.64 -4.39 0.90
CA ASN A 19 0.48 -4.79 0.11
C ASN A 19 -0.18 -6.03 0.73
N ARG A 20 -1.43 -5.91 1.19
CA ARG A 20 -2.20 -7.02 1.79
C ARG A 20 -2.71 -8.03 0.77
N ASP A 21 -2.76 -7.65 -0.49
CA ASP A 21 -3.24 -8.51 -1.57
C ASP A 21 -2.12 -9.35 -2.21
N ASP A 22 -0.88 -9.08 -1.82
CA ASP A 22 0.27 -9.90 -2.22
C ASP A 22 0.25 -11.25 -1.47
N PRO A 23 0.43 -12.40 -2.15
CA PRO A 23 0.51 -13.71 -1.49
C PRO A 23 1.61 -13.80 -0.42
N SER A 24 2.68 -13.02 -0.57
CA SER A 24 3.82 -12.95 0.35
C SER A 24 3.58 -11.98 1.52
N SER A 25 2.43 -11.30 1.57
CA SER A 25 2.10 -10.31 2.61
C SER A 25 2.28 -10.84 4.04
N ARG A 26 1.90 -12.10 4.28
CA ARG A 26 2.07 -12.76 5.58
C ARG A 26 3.54 -12.94 5.98
N TYR A 27 4.40 -13.24 5.01
CA TYR A 27 5.84 -13.33 5.23
C TYR A 27 6.40 -11.95 5.58
N PHE A 28 6.05 -10.91 4.82
CA PHE A 28 6.52 -9.56 5.09
C PHE A 28 6.05 -9.02 6.44
N TYR A 29 4.79 -9.28 6.80
CA TYR A 29 4.24 -8.89 8.10
C TYR A 29 5.05 -9.48 9.26
N ARG A 30 5.39 -10.77 9.20
CA ARG A 30 6.21 -11.46 10.21
C ARG A 30 7.67 -11.00 10.23
N SER A 31 8.11 -10.40 9.14
CA SER A 31 9.49 -9.97 8.90
C SER A 31 9.76 -8.53 9.35
N VAL A 32 8.73 -7.79 9.80
CA VAL A 32 8.86 -6.42 10.31
C VAL A 32 9.56 -6.44 11.68
N PRO A 33 10.69 -5.72 11.86
CA PRO A 33 11.37 -5.64 13.15
C PRO A 33 10.50 -5.00 14.24
N ARG A 34 10.75 -5.38 15.50
CA ARG A 34 10.10 -4.73 16.65
C ARG A 34 10.37 -3.23 16.65
N GLY A 35 9.35 -2.43 16.99
CA GLY A 35 9.44 -0.97 17.04
C GLY A 35 9.30 -0.26 15.69
N VAL A 36 9.25 -0.97 14.57
CA VAL A 36 8.96 -0.38 13.26
C VAL A 36 7.44 -0.28 13.07
N LYS A 37 6.96 0.91 12.71
CA LYS A 37 5.54 1.13 12.42
C LYS A 37 5.13 0.36 11.17
N LEU A 38 3.90 -0.13 11.15
CA LEU A 38 3.36 -0.87 10.01
C LEU A 38 2.14 -0.15 9.45
N LEU A 39 2.10 0.00 8.13
CA LEU A 39 0.95 0.46 7.38
C LEU A 39 0.66 -0.53 6.25
N THR A 40 -0.62 -0.78 6.01
CA THR A 40 -1.06 -1.78 5.03
C THR A 40 -1.95 -1.14 3.98
N PHE A 41 -1.79 -1.56 2.74
CA PHE A 41 -2.63 -1.13 1.63
C PHE A 41 -3.17 -2.30 0.82
N GLY A 42 -4.27 -2.08 0.09
CA GLY A 42 -4.84 -3.07 -0.81
C GLY A 42 -6.28 -2.77 -1.23
N PHE A 43 -6.77 -3.55 -2.19
CA PHE A 43 -8.12 -3.51 -2.74
C PHE A 43 -8.95 -4.74 -2.35
N ARG A 44 -8.34 -5.91 -2.12
CA ARG A 44 -9.06 -7.17 -1.88
C ARG A 44 -9.30 -7.43 -0.41
N PHE A 45 -8.24 -7.41 0.41
CA PHE A 45 -8.33 -7.70 1.84
C PHE A 45 -8.36 -6.45 2.72
N PRO A 46 -8.88 -6.53 3.96
CA PRO A 46 -8.81 -5.43 4.91
C PRO A 46 -7.38 -4.90 5.06
N ALA A 47 -7.25 -3.58 4.90
CA ALA A 47 -6.00 -2.83 4.95
C ALA A 47 -6.29 -1.43 5.52
N MET A 48 -5.28 -0.77 6.09
CA MET A 48 -5.44 0.57 6.67
C MET A 48 -5.69 1.64 5.60
N VAL A 49 -4.99 1.53 4.47
CA VAL A 49 -5.21 2.34 3.27
C VAL A 49 -5.88 1.47 2.22
N ARG A 50 -7.20 1.58 2.11
CA ARG A 50 -8.03 0.65 1.33
C ARG A 50 -8.64 1.34 0.13
N GLY A 51 -8.29 0.86 -1.04
CA GLY A 51 -8.93 1.23 -2.29
C GLY A 51 -10.21 0.43 -2.54
N PHE A 52 -11.21 1.05 -3.14
CA PHE A 52 -12.47 0.42 -3.54
C PHE A 52 -13.07 1.13 -4.76
N ARG A 53 -14.07 0.49 -5.39
CA ARG A 53 -14.70 0.97 -6.65
C ARG A 53 -13.65 1.29 -7.73
N LEU A 54 -12.66 0.40 -7.89
CA LEU A 54 -11.61 0.55 -8.90
C LEU A 54 -12.21 0.45 -10.30
N ILE A 55 -12.00 1.50 -11.10
CA ILE A 55 -12.35 1.57 -12.51
C ILE A 55 -11.05 1.69 -13.29
N SER A 56 -10.81 0.77 -14.21
CA SER A 56 -9.67 0.80 -15.12
C SER A 56 -10.15 0.98 -16.55
N LYS A 57 -9.69 2.04 -17.22
CA LYS A 57 -9.98 2.35 -18.62
C LYS A 57 -8.65 2.54 -19.38
N GLU A 58 -8.73 2.61 -20.70
CA GLU A 58 -7.56 2.83 -21.56
C GLU A 58 -6.81 4.14 -21.25
N LYS A 59 -7.53 5.17 -20.77
CA LYS A 59 -6.95 6.48 -20.44
C LYS A 59 -6.39 6.59 -19.03
N GLY A 60 -6.62 5.60 -18.17
CA GLY A 60 -6.21 5.68 -16.77
C GLY A 60 -7.04 4.83 -15.82
N VAL A 61 -6.75 4.97 -14.53
CA VAL A 61 -7.46 4.31 -13.45
C VAL A 61 -8.03 5.34 -12.47
N SER A 62 -9.19 5.05 -11.90
CA SER A 62 -9.76 5.82 -10.79
C SER A 62 -10.32 4.90 -9.72
N PHE A 63 -10.24 5.33 -8.47
CA PHE A 63 -10.75 4.58 -7.32
C PHE A 63 -10.99 5.50 -6.13
N GLN A 64 -11.85 5.05 -5.21
CA GLN A 64 -12.06 5.71 -3.94
C GLN A 64 -11.17 5.08 -2.88
N THR A 65 -10.72 5.85 -1.91
CA THR A 65 -9.81 5.39 -0.86
C THR A 65 -10.30 5.77 0.53
N ARG A 66 -10.20 4.83 1.46
CA ARG A 66 -10.31 5.06 2.90
C ARG A 66 -8.92 4.98 3.52
N THR A 67 -8.54 5.98 4.30
CA THR A 67 -7.28 6.01 5.04
C THR A 67 -7.56 6.27 6.53
N PRO A 68 -6.57 6.08 7.42
CA PRO A 68 -6.75 6.41 8.84
C PRO A 68 -7.03 7.90 9.11
N VAL A 69 -6.74 8.78 8.16
CA VAL A 69 -6.85 10.24 8.30
C VAL A 69 -7.97 10.85 7.45
N GLY A 70 -8.75 10.03 6.74
CA GLY A 70 -9.85 10.49 5.90
C GLY A 70 -9.99 9.72 4.59
N ASN A 71 -10.97 10.13 3.80
CA ASN A 71 -11.27 9.53 2.51
C ASN A 71 -10.77 10.43 1.38
N VAL A 72 -10.32 9.82 0.29
CA VAL A 72 -9.86 10.54 -0.90
C VAL A 72 -10.16 9.75 -2.17
N ASP A 73 -10.62 10.44 -3.20
CA ASP A 73 -10.82 9.88 -4.53
C ASP A 73 -9.56 10.12 -5.37
N ILE A 74 -9.04 9.06 -5.98
CA ILE A 74 -7.77 9.07 -6.71
C ILE A 74 -8.05 8.82 -8.19
N THR A 75 -7.40 9.60 -9.05
CA THR A 75 -7.35 9.39 -10.50
C THR A 75 -5.90 9.44 -10.96
N VAL A 76 -5.50 8.43 -11.75
CA VAL A 76 -4.15 8.31 -12.31
C VAL A 76 -4.30 8.20 -13.83
N ASN A 77 -3.64 9.09 -14.57
CA ASN A 77 -3.66 9.12 -16.04
C ASN A 77 -2.73 8.05 -16.67
N LEU A 78 -2.57 6.92 -15.99
CA LEU A 78 -1.81 5.76 -16.47
C LEU A 78 -2.72 4.53 -16.42
N PRO A 79 -2.90 3.81 -17.54
CA PRO A 79 -3.78 2.65 -17.59
C PRO A 79 -3.22 1.48 -16.78
N GLY A 80 -4.11 0.57 -16.40
CA GLY A 80 -3.75 -0.72 -15.82
C GLY A 80 -3.86 -0.77 -14.29
N GLN A 81 -4.35 -1.90 -13.78
CA GLN A 81 -4.62 -2.09 -12.36
C GLN A 81 -3.36 -1.95 -11.48
N HIS A 82 -2.19 -2.31 -11.99
CA HIS A 82 -0.94 -2.16 -11.24
C HIS A 82 -0.65 -0.69 -10.88
N ASN A 83 -1.05 0.26 -11.74
CA ASN A 83 -0.91 1.69 -11.43
C ASN A 83 -1.85 2.14 -10.31
N ALA A 84 -3.01 1.48 -10.14
CA ALA A 84 -3.87 1.70 -8.98
C ALA A 84 -3.22 1.21 -7.69
N TYR A 85 -2.56 0.04 -7.70
CA TYR A 85 -1.77 -0.44 -6.56
C TYR A 85 -0.60 0.47 -6.24
N ASN A 86 0.12 0.95 -7.25
CA ASN A 86 1.24 1.88 -7.06
C ASN A 86 0.77 3.20 -6.45
N ALA A 87 -0.35 3.76 -6.92
CA ALA A 87 -0.92 4.97 -6.35
C ALA A 87 -1.40 4.76 -4.91
N LEU A 88 -2.03 3.63 -4.61
CA LEU A 88 -2.44 3.29 -3.25
C LEU A 88 -1.23 3.09 -2.32
N ALA A 89 -0.13 2.53 -2.82
CA ALA A 89 1.14 2.39 -2.10
C ALA A 89 1.84 3.74 -1.87
N ALA A 90 1.71 4.69 -2.79
CA ALA A 90 2.29 6.03 -2.64
C ALA A 90 1.51 6.93 -1.67
N LEU A 91 0.19 6.70 -1.56
CA LEU A 91 -0.67 7.35 -0.58
C LEU A 91 -0.45 6.83 0.86
N ALA A 92 0.05 5.60 0.97
CA ALA A 92 0.26 4.83 2.20
C ALA A 92 1.57 5.21 2.91
#